data_AF-A0A9D9BIS5-F1
#
_entry.id   AF-A0A9D9BIS5-F1
#
_cell.length_a   1.000
_cell.length_b   1.000
_cell.length_c   1.000
_cell.angle_alpha   90.00
_cell.angle_beta   90.00
_cell.angle_gamma   90.00
#
_symmetry.space_group_name_H-M   'P 1'
#
loop_
_entity.id
_entity.type
_entity.pdbx_description
1 polymer ?
#
loop_
_entity_poly.entity_id
_entity_poly.type
_entity_poly.pdbx_seq_one_letter_code
_entity_poly.pdbx_strand_id
1 'polypeptide(L)'
;APVTLETSEAAEAGRPIIVDWVGPGARYDSVWLVDPASGKKIREKRLRNDDFENQRVSLPGPVKPGPYELQYYNGDNKTVLASVPIEVTAAVVSLKAPGEIGQGRILTVTWQGPGARYDSVQIFDPEARGGVGRVIHQKRLRNDDFENNTASLPTPITPGTYQLRYWNGDNKSVLVTRPLAITPLEISLEAPPSVETETRFDVDWQGPGARYDAVQIWDPSARGGKGKVVHQKRVWSGDKGSQTVTLNAPKAAGEYELRYYNGDNKKVLLTQPLSVQ
;
A
#
# COMPACT_ATOMS: atom_id res chain seq x y z
N ALA A 1 -45.34 -8.71 5.76
CA ALA A 1 -44.83 -8.49 4.39
C ALA A 1 -43.98 -9.71 4.00
N PRO A 2 -43.89 -10.07 2.71
CA PRO A 2 -42.94 -11.09 2.27
C PRO A 2 -41.50 -10.66 2.57
N VAL A 3 -40.61 -11.62 2.84
CA VAL A 3 -39.17 -11.35 2.97
C VAL A 3 -38.59 -11.19 1.58
N THR A 4 -37.86 -10.09 1.33
CA THR A 4 -37.26 -9.79 0.03
C THR A 4 -35.79 -9.40 0.17
N LEU A 5 -35.04 -9.64 -0.90
CA LEU A 5 -33.64 -9.26 -1.06
C LEU A 5 -33.46 -8.71 -2.47
N GLU A 6 -32.87 -7.53 -2.57
CA GLU A 6 -32.62 -6.85 -3.84
C GLU A 6 -31.21 -6.25 -3.84
N THR A 7 -30.47 -6.45 -4.93
CA THR A 7 -29.17 -5.79 -5.10
C THR A 7 -29.38 -4.37 -5.60
N SER A 8 -28.78 -3.38 -4.95
CA SER A 8 -28.97 -1.98 -5.36
C SER A 8 -28.29 -1.65 -6.70
N GLU A 9 -27.29 -2.44 -7.09
CA GLU A 9 -26.51 -2.31 -8.33
C GLU A 9 -26.13 -3.69 -8.86
N ALA A 10 -25.66 -3.75 -10.12
CA ALA A 10 -25.14 -4.98 -10.69
C ALA A 10 -23.91 -5.47 -9.91
N ALA A 11 -23.93 -6.75 -9.50
CA ALA A 11 -22.81 -7.32 -8.76
C ALA A 11 -21.61 -7.56 -9.70
N GLU A 12 -20.44 -7.03 -9.31
CA GLU A 12 -19.17 -7.21 -10.02
C GLU A 12 -18.16 -7.93 -9.13
N ALA A 13 -17.36 -8.81 -9.71
CA ALA A 13 -16.41 -9.65 -8.98
C ALA A 13 -15.45 -8.82 -8.10
N GLY A 14 -15.32 -9.21 -6.85
CA GLY A 14 -14.46 -8.57 -5.86
C GLY A 14 -14.97 -7.23 -5.33
N ARG A 15 -16.06 -6.66 -5.87
CA ARG A 15 -16.72 -5.46 -5.31
C ARG A 15 -17.66 -5.86 -4.17
N PRO A 16 -17.88 -4.99 -3.17
CA PRO A 16 -18.93 -5.22 -2.19
C PRO A 16 -20.29 -5.31 -2.89
N ILE A 17 -21.08 -6.32 -2.54
CA ILE A 17 -22.48 -6.45 -2.98
C ILE A 17 -23.33 -5.73 -1.94
N ILE A 18 -24.03 -4.69 -2.38
CA ILE A 18 -24.99 -3.96 -1.55
C ILE A 18 -26.36 -4.59 -1.74
N VAL A 19 -26.98 -4.96 -0.63
CA VAL A 19 -28.25 -5.69 -0.60
C VAL A 19 -29.24 -4.92 0.27
N ASP A 20 -30.35 -4.53 -0.34
CA ASP A 20 -31.53 -4.04 0.32
C ASP A 20 -32.42 -5.23 0.71
N TRP A 21 -33.00 -5.19 1.91
CA TRP A 21 -33.72 -6.32 2.45
C TRP A 21 -34.99 -5.89 3.18
N VAL A 22 -36.07 -6.63 2.98
CA VAL A 22 -37.29 -6.52 3.80
C VAL A 22 -37.45 -7.83 4.54
N GLY A 23 -37.65 -7.78 5.86
CA GLY A 23 -37.76 -8.99 6.66
C GLY A 23 -38.00 -8.71 8.13
N PRO A 24 -38.09 -9.78 8.96
CA PRO A 24 -38.38 -9.66 10.38
C PRO A 24 -37.34 -8.84 11.16
N GLY A 25 -36.09 -8.80 10.69
CA GLY A 25 -35.04 -7.98 11.30
C GLY A 25 -34.71 -8.42 12.73
N ALA A 26 -34.77 -9.72 13.02
CA ALA A 26 -34.50 -10.22 14.36
C ALA A 26 -33.00 -10.18 14.68
N ARG A 27 -32.66 -10.22 15.97
CA ARG A 27 -31.28 -10.05 16.49
C ARG A 27 -30.26 -11.01 15.87
N TYR A 28 -30.70 -12.20 15.45
CA TYR A 28 -29.84 -13.26 14.91
C TYR A 28 -29.97 -13.42 13.40
N ASP A 29 -30.73 -12.54 12.76
CA ASP A 29 -30.93 -12.61 11.31
C ASP A 29 -29.67 -12.15 10.57
N SER A 30 -29.52 -12.69 9.38
CA SER A 30 -28.34 -12.45 8.56
C SER A 30 -28.66 -12.59 7.07
N VAL A 31 -27.93 -11.85 6.25
CA VAL A 31 -27.91 -12.04 4.81
C VAL A 31 -26.66 -12.84 4.46
N TRP A 32 -26.84 -13.90 3.70
CA TRP A 32 -25.79 -14.80 3.26
C TRP A 32 -25.57 -14.64 1.76
N LEU A 33 -24.32 -14.85 1.34
CA LEU A 33 -23.98 -15.14 -0.04
C LEU A 33 -23.59 -16.61 -0.13
N VAL A 34 -24.21 -17.35 -1.04
CA VAL A 34 -24.07 -18.80 -1.18
C VAL A 34 -23.60 -19.14 -2.60
N ASP A 35 -22.66 -20.08 -2.69
CA ASP A 35 -22.29 -20.73 -3.95
C ASP A 35 -23.30 -21.85 -4.25
N PRO A 36 -24.16 -21.72 -5.28
CA PRO A 36 -25.21 -22.68 -5.56
C PRO A 36 -24.68 -24.04 -6.00
N ALA A 37 -23.47 -24.10 -6.59
CA ALA A 37 -22.89 -25.36 -7.04
C ALA A 37 -22.47 -26.27 -5.86
N SER A 38 -22.05 -25.66 -4.75
CA SER A 38 -21.63 -26.38 -3.55
C SER A 38 -22.62 -26.31 -2.39
N GLY A 39 -23.63 -25.44 -2.47
CA GLY A 39 -24.55 -25.10 -1.38
C GLY A 39 -23.86 -24.40 -0.20
N LYS A 40 -22.59 -24.00 -0.34
CA LYS A 40 -21.82 -23.43 0.75
C LYS A 40 -22.07 -21.93 0.88
N LYS A 41 -22.34 -21.50 2.11
CA LYS A 41 -22.26 -20.09 2.48
C LYS A 41 -20.81 -19.60 2.36
N ILE A 42 -20.57 -18.68 1.44
CA ILE A 42 -19.26 -18.08 1.24
C ILE A 42 -19.10 -16.78 2.03
N ARG A 43 -20.18 -16.06 2.31
CA ARG A 43 -20.17 -14.85 3.15
C ARG A 43 -21.42 -14.76 4.00
N GLU A 44 -21.29 -14.07 5.12
CA GLU A 44 -22.37 -13.79 6.06
C GLU A 44 -22.24 -12.36 6.56
N LYS A 45 -23.36 -11.64 6.56
CA LYS A 45 -23.52 -10.38 7.27
C LYS A 45 -24.70 -10.53 8.21
N ARG A 46 -24.39 -10.60 9.51
CA ARG A 46 -25.40 -10.51 10.57
C ARG A 46 -25.96 -9.09 10.62
N LEU A 47 -27.29 -8.99 10.68
CA LEU A 47 -28.00 -7.73 10.83
C LEU A 47 -27.74 -7.16 12.22
N ARG A 48 -27.41 -5.86 12.28
CA ARG A 48 -27.16 -5.12 13.52
C ARG A 48 -27.86 -3.77 13.47
N ASN A 49 -28.06 -3.14 14.63
CA ASN A 49 -28.69 -1.84 14.86
C ASN A 49 -28.84 -0.94 13.61
N ASP A 50 -27.73 -0.45 13.06
CA ASP A 50 -27.71 0.50 11.93
C ASP A 50 -28.22 -0.10 10.58
N ASP A 51 -28.13 -1.42 10.41
CA ASP A 51 -28.63 -2.14 9.24
C ASP A 51 -30.18 -2.19 9.25
N PHE A 52 -30.83 -2.05 10.42
CA PHE A 52 -32.30 -2.08 10.55
C PHE A 52 -32.95 -0.77 10.11
N GLU A 53 -32.32 0.36 10.39
CA GLU A 53 -32.83 1.68 10.03
C GLU A 53 -32.83 1.88 8.51
N ASN A 54 -31.78 1.40 7.85
CA ASN A 54 -31.59 1.56 6.41
C ASN A 54 -32.05 0.34 5.59
N GLN A 55 -32.40 -0.77 6.26
CA GLN A 55 -32.77 -2.03 5.60
C GLN A 55 -31.78 -2.44 4.50
N ARG A 56 -30.49 -2.17 4.75
CA ARG A 56 -29.41 -2.26 3.76
C ARG A 56 -28.19 -2.89 4.40
N VAL A 57 -27.50 -3.70 3.62
CA VAL A 57 -26.37 -4.51 4.07
C VAL A 57 -25.30 -4.54 2.98
N SER A 58 -24.03 -4.59 3.38
CA SER A 58 -22.89 -4.76 2.46
C SER A 58 -22.17 -6.07 2.75
N LEU A 59 -22.08 -6.92 1.74
CA LEU A 59 -21.36 -8.19 1.75
C LEU A 59 -20.11 -8.08 0.88
N PRO A 60 -18.95 -8.63 1.30
CA PRO A 60 -17.80 -8.70 0.41
C PRO A 60 -18.11 -9.61 -0.78
N GLY A 61 -18.08 -9.08 -2.01
CA GLY A 61 -18.37 -9.88 -3.20
C GLY A 61 -17.23 -10.87 -3.52
N PRO A 62 -17.56 -11.97 -4.21
CA PRO A 62 -16.59 -13.00 -4.58
C PRO A 62 -15.75 -12.52 -5.75
N VAL A 63 -14.49 -12.95 -5.82
CA VAL A 63 -13.60 -12.63 -6.96
C VAL A 63 -13.82 -13.54 -8.17
N LYS A 64 -14.57 -14.62 -8.02
CA LYS A 64 -14.95 -15.51 -9.12
C LYS A 64 -16.30 -15.06 -9.69
N PRO A 65 -16.38 -14.70 -10.98
CA PRO A 65 -17.64 -14.41 -11.66
C PRO A 65 -18.53 -15.65 -11.77
N GLY A 66 -19.83 -15.44 -11.98
CA GLY A 66 -20.82 -16.49 -12.20
C GLY A 66 -22.06 -16.36 -11.29
N PRO A 67 -22.91 -17.40 -11.26
CA PRO A 67 -24.14 -17.38 -10.49
C PRO A 67 -23.88 -17.57 -8.99
N TYR A 68 -24.61 -16.82 -8.17
CA TYR A 68 -24.65 -16.94 -6.71
C TYR A 68 -26.09 -16.81 -6.20
N GLU A 69 -26.30 -17.10 -4.92
CA GLU A 69 -27.58 -16.85 -4.25
C GLU A 69 -27.40 -15.94 -3.04
N LEU A 70 -28.28 -14.96 -2.91
CA LEU A 70 -28.48 -14.20 -1.68
C LEU A 70 -29.58 -14.88 -0.86
N GLN A 71 -29.32 -15.12 0.41
CA GLN A 71 -30.29 -15.77 1.31
C GLN A 71 -30.53 -14.93 2.56
N TYR A 72 -31.80 -14.77 2.93
CA TYR A 72 -32.20 -14.18 4.20
C TYR A 72 -32.36 -15.30 5.20
N TYR A 73 -31.45 -15.39 6.15
CA TYR A 73 -31.46 -16.44 7.15
C TYR A 73 -31.97 -15.89 8.48
N ASN A 74 -33.03 -16.52 9.00
CA ASN A 74 -33.53 -16.24 10.34
C ASN A 74 -32.79 -17.08 11.37
N GLY A 75 -32.08 -16.40 12.27
CA GLY A 75 -31.18 -17.08 13.21
C GLY A 75 -31.90 -17.76 14.38
N ASP A 76 -33.09 -17.27 14.75
CA ASP A 76 -33.88 -17.82 15.85
C ASP A 76 -34.50 -19.17 15.46
N ASN A 77 -35.12 -19.24 14.28
CA ASN A 77 -35.76 -20.45 13.76
C ASN A 77 -34.79 -21.37 13.01
N LYS A 78 -33.58 -20.90 12.70
CA LYS A 78 -32.57 -21.60 11.90
C LYS A 78 -33.04 -21.96 10.48
N THR A 79 -33.75 -21.04 9.83
CA THR A 79 -34.37 -21.26 8.52
C THR A 79 -34.06 -20.13 7.55
N VAL A 80 -33.91 -20.47 6.27
CA VAL A 80 -33.88 -19.48 5.18
C VAL A 80 -35.31 -19.06 4.86
N LEU A 81 -35.58 -17.75 4.91
CA LEU A 81 -36.91 -17.18 4.65
C LEU A 81 -37.09 -16.68 3.22
N ALA A 82 -35.99 -16.32 2.55
CA ALA A 82 -35.95 -15.93 1.15
C ALA A 82 -34.61 -16.34 0.53
N SER A 83 -34.64 -16.74 -0.75
CA SER A 83 -33.45 -16.96 -1.58
C SER A 83 -33.66 -16.28 -2.92
N VAL A 84 -32.68 -15.50 -3.37
CA VAL A 84 -32.72 -14.75 -4.63
C VAL A 84 -31.44 -15.04 -5.41
N PRO A 85 -31.52 -15.56 -6.65
CA PRO A 85 -30.36 -15.75 -7.49
C PRO A 85 -29.82 -14.40 -7.96
N ILE A 86 -28.50 -14.29 -8.04
CA ILE A 86 -27.78 -13.14 -8.59
C ILE A 86 -26.68 -13.62 -9.54
N GLU A 87 -26.33 -12.79 -10.51
CA GLU A 87 -25.19 -13.02 -11.40
C GLU A 87 -24.07 -12.03 -11.04
N VAL A 88 -22.88 -12.55 -10.72
CA VAL A 88 -21.69 -11.74 -10.48
C VAL A 88 -20.89 -11.65 -11.77
N THR A 89 -20.81 -10.45 -12.34
CA THR A 89 -20.08 -10.20 -13.58
C THR A 89 -18.56 -10.08 -13.35
N ALA A 90 -17.77 -10.26 -14.40
CA ALA A 90 -16.32 -10.13 -14.32
C ALA A 90 -15.88 -8.67 -14.14
N ALA A 91 -14.95 -8.43 -13.22
CA ALA A 91 -14.35 -7.12 -13.02
C ALA A 91 -13.23 -6.85 -14.02
N VAL A 92 -13.16 -5.63 -14.53
CA VAL A 92 -11.98 -5.16 -15.28
C VAL A 92 -10.95 -4.67 -14.28
N VAL A 93 -9.79 -5.35 -14.21
CA VAL A 93 -8.70 -4.99 -13.29
C VAL A 93 -7.42 -4.72 -14.07
N SER A 94 -6.82 -3.55 -13.87
CA SER A 94 -5.60 -3.15 -14.57
C SER A 94 -4.68 -2.27 -13.72
N LEU A 95 -3.38 -2.28 -14.06
CA LEU A 95 -2.35 -1.45 -13.44
C LEU A 95 -1.49 -0.81 -14.52
N LYS A 96 -1.45 0.52 -14.55
CA LYS A 96 -0.67 1.32 -15.49
C LYS A 96 0.39 2.12 -14.73
N ALA A 97 1.65 1.80 -15.02
CA ALA A 97 2.84 2.48 -14.52
C ALA A 97 3.98 2.31 -15.56
N PRO A 98 5.13 2.98 -15.42
CA PRO A 98 6.35 2.62 -16.16
C PRO A 98 6.73 1.14 -15.94
N GLY A 99 7.33 0.50 -16.94
CA GLY A 99 7.85 -0.87 -16.81
C GLY A 99 9.14 -0.94 -15.99
N GLU A 100 9.88 0.17 -15.93
CA GLU A 100 11.13 0.30 -15.20
C GLU A 100 11.16 1.62 -14.44
N ILE A 101 11.83 1.63 -13.30
CA ILE A 101 12.02 2.82 -12.47
C ILE A 101 13.25 2.66 -11.58
N GLY A 102 13.98 3.75 -11.32
CA GLY A 102 15.13 3.73 -10.42
C GLY A 102 14.79 3.33 -8.98
N GLN A 103 15.74 2.71 -8.31
CA GLN A 103 15.66 2.32 -6.90
C GLN A 103 15.34 3.49 -5.96
N GLY A 104 14.61 3.24 -4.87
CA GLY A 104 14.30 4.22 -3.83
C GLY A 104 13.43 5.42 -4.24
N ARG A 105 12.91 5.46 -5.47
CA ARG A 105 12.04 6.53 -5.99
C ARG A 105 10.57 6.30 -5.59
N ILE A 106 9.69 7.25 -5.90
CA ILE A 106 8.25 7.06 -5.82
C ILE A 106 7.70 6.61 -7.18
N LEU A 107 7.02 5.46 -7.20
CA LEU A 107 6.24 4.97 -8.33
C LEU A 107 4.79 5.40 -8.15
N THR A 108 4.24 6.13 -9.12
CA THR A 108 2.80 6.39 -9.21
C THR A 108 2.17 5.41 -10.18
N VAL A 109 1.11 4.75 -9.73
CA VAL A 109 0.39 3.70 -10.45
C VAL A 109 -1.04 4.16 -10.66
N THR A 110 -1.50 4.22 -11.90
CA THR A 110 -2.94 4.30 -12.19
C THR A 110 -3.51 2.89 -12.13
N TRP A 111 -4.62 2.71 -11.43
CA TRP A 111 -5.24 1.41 -11.22
C TRP A 111 -6.70 1.40 -11.70
N GLN A 112 -7.21 0.24 -12.04
CA GLN A 112 -8.64 -0.02 -12.22
C GLN A 112 -8.94 -1.33 -11.51
N GLY A 113 -10.07 -1.39 -10.81
CA GLY A 113 -10.47 -2.61 -10.13
C GLY A 113 -11.65 -2.41 -9.18
N PRO A 114 -11.92 -3.40 -8.32
CA PRO A 114 -13.06 -3.38 -7.43
C PRO A 114 -13.07 -2.22 -6.44
N GLY A 115 -11.91 -1.82 -5.93
CA GLY A 115 -11.81 -0.74 -4.94
C GLY A 115 -12.45 -1.13 -3.60
N ALA A 116 -12.47 -2.43 -3.31
CA ALA A 116 -13.12 -2.96 -2.12
C ALA A 116 -12.32 -2.66 -0.84
N ARG A 117 -12.88 -3.07 0.29
CA ARG A 117 -12.25 -2.76 1.57
C ARG A 117 -10.90 -3.46 1.66
N TYR A 118 -9.90 -2.69 2.09
CA TYR A 118 -8.52 -3.16 2.22
C TYR A 118 -7.84 -3.57 0.92
N ASP A 119 -8.42 -3.22 -0.24
CA ASP A 119 -7.72 -3.38 -1.52
C ASP A 119 -6.43 -2.57 -1.51
N SER A 120 -5.41 -3.08 -2.18
CA SER A 120 -4.11 -2.43 -2.22
C SER A 120 -3.38 -2.67 -3.53
N VAL A 121 -2.60 -1.67 -3.94
CA VAL A 121 -1.53 -1.85 -4.92
C VAL A 121 -0.27 -2.26 -4.16
N GLN A 122 0.47 -3.24 -4.67
CA GLN A 122 1.62 -3.84 -4.00
C GLN A 122 2.81 -3.96 -4.94
N ILE A 123 4.02 -3.73 -4.41
CA ILE A 123 5.27 -4.18 -5.02
C ILE A 123 5.68 -5.46 -4.31
N PHE A 124 5.76 -6.54 -5.07
CA PHE A 124 6.07 -7.88 -4.58
C PHE A 124 7.38 -8.37 -5.20
N ASP A 125 8.23 -8.93 -4.35
CA ASP A 125 9.44 -9.63 -4.75
C ASP A 125 9.13 -11.14 -4.80
N PRO A 126 9.15 -11.79 -5.98
CA PRO A 126 8.93 -13.23 -6.08
C PRO A 126 10.12 -14.07 -5.58
N GLU A 127 11.34 -13.54 -5.60
CA GLU A 127 12.55 -14.28 -5.22
C GLU A 127 12.84 -14.17 -3.71
N ALA A 128 12.23 -13.19 -3.04
CA ALA A 128 12.34 -13.02 -1.60
C ALA A 128 12.08 -14.33 -0.84
N ARG A 129 12.88 -14.56 0.22
CA ARG A 129 12.78 -15.74 1.09
C ARG A 129 12.92 -17.07 0.33
N GLY A 130 13.78 -17.11 -0.70
CA GLY A 130 14.05 -18.32 -1.47
C GLY A 130 12.88 -18.74 -2.35
N GLY A 131 12.25 -17.80 -3.05
CA GLY A 131 11.14 -18.07 -3.97
C GLY A 131 9.75 -18.16 -3.34
N VAL A 132 9.63 -18.05 -2.00
CA VAL A 132 8.32 -17.92 -1.33
C VAL A 132 7.66 -16.59 -1.68
N GLY A 133 8.49 -15.58 -1.94
CA GLY A 133 8.12 -14.23 -2.26
C GLY A 133 7.58 -13.42 -1.08
N ARG A 134 7.55 -12.11 -1.25
CA ARG A 134 7.18 -11.16 -0.20
C ARG A 134 6.67 -9.85 -0.78
N VAL A 135 5.62 -9.30 -0.16
CA VAL A 135 5.22 -7.90 -0.38
C VAL A 135 6.27 -6.98 0.26
N ILE A 136 6.96 -6.19 -0.57
CA ILE A 136 7.99 -5.25 -0.14
C ILE A 136 7.36 -3.93 0.25
N HIS A 137 6.47 -3.41 -0.60
CA HIS A 137 5.69 -2.21 -0.34
C HIS A 137 4.23 -2.44 -0.69
N GLN A 138 3.34 -1.76 0.03
CA GLN A 138 1.91 -1.77 -0.27
C GLN A 138 1.31 -0.40 0.04
N LYS A 139 0.32 -0.01 -0.75
CA LYS A 139 -0.53 1.16 -0.52
C LYS A 139 -1.97 0.66 -0.57
N ARG A 140 -2.63 0.73 0.58
CA ARG A 140 -4.08 0.49 0.68
C ARG A 140 -4.81 1.64 -0.01
N LEU A 141 -5.77 1.30 -0.85
CA LEU A 141 -6.62 2.25 -1.56
C LEU A 141 -7.57 2.91 -0.56
N ARG A 142 -7.53 4.24 -0.48
CA ARG A 142 -8.36 5.07 0.41
C ARG A 142 -8.77 6.36 -0.28
N ASN A 143 -9.88 6.96 0.14
CA ASN A 143 -10.37 8.31 -0.19
C ASN A 143 -9.75 8.98 -1.43
N ASP A 144 -8.56 9.59 -1.28
CA ASP A 144 -7.81 10.34 -2.30
C ASP A 144 -7.35 9.49 -3.49
N ASP A 145 -7.05 8.21 -3.26
CA ASP A 145 -6.63 7.28 -4.30
C ASP A 145 -7.75 6.99 -5.31
N PHE A 146 -9.03 7.20 -4.95
CA PHE A 146 -10.20 6.94 -5.80
C PHE A 146 -10.57 8.13 -6.70
N GLU A 147 -10.19 9.34 -6.35
CA GLU A 147 -10.53 10.53 -7.15
C GLU A 147 -9.84 10.48 -8.53
N ASN A 148 -8.60 10.03 -8.55
CA ASN A 148 -7.80 9.89 -9.78
C ASN A 148 -7.46 8.44 -10.13
N ASN A 149 -7.97 7.47 -9.36
CA ASN A 149 -7.57 6.07 -9.43
C ASN A 149 -6.04 5.91 -9.49
N THR A 150 -5.33 6.60 -8.60
CA THR A 150 -3.86 6.53 -8.51
C THR A 150 -3.42 6.05 -7.13
N ALA A 151 -2.28 5.37 -7.08
CA ALA A 151 -1.62 4.93 -5.86
C ALA A 151 -0.12 5.19 -5.99
N SER A 152 0.46 5.90 -5.03
CA SER A 152 1.90 6.15 -4.97
C SER A 152 2.58 5.27 -3.92
N LEU A 153 3.65 4.58 -4.32
CA LEU A 153 4.44 3.70 -3.47
C LEU A 153 5.92 3.98 -3.65
N PRO A 154 6.74 3.87 -2.59
CA PRO A 154 8.18 3.85 -2.78
C PRO A 154 8.61 2.57 -3.50
N THR A 155 9.64 2.69 -4.33
CA THR A 155 10.32 1.56 -4.93
C THR A 155 11.37 1.01 -3.97
N PRO A 156 11.63 -0.30 -4.03
CA PRO A 156 12.71 -0.91 -3.26
C PRO A 156 14.06 -0.27 -3.55
N ILE A 157 14.99 -0.39 -2.60
CA ILE A 157 16.38 0.08 -2.73
C ILE A 157 17.34 -0.99 -3.27
N THR A 158 16.81 -2.17 -3.61
CA THR A 158 17.58 -3.26 -4.21
C THR A 158 17.13 -3.40 -5.67
N PRO A 159 18.02 -3.14 -6.65
CA PRO A 159 17.72 -3.35 -8.06
C PRO A 159 17.35 -4.81 -8.35
N GLY A 160 16.52 -5.02 -9.37
CA GLY A 160 16.08 -6.35 -9.76
C GLY A 160 14.66 -6.36 -10.33
N THR A 161 14.13 -7.55 -10.55
CA THR A 161 12.78 -7.76 -11.09
C THR A 161 11.78 -7.96 -9.96
N TYR A 162 10.69 -7.19 -10.01
CA TYR A 162 9.59 -7.23 -9.07
C TYR A 162 8.27 -7.37 -9.83
N GLN A 163 7.20 -7.52 -9.07
CA GLN A 163 5.85 -7.59 -9.57
C GLN A 163 5.00 -6.50 -8.94
N LEU A 164 4.32 -5.73 -9.79
CA LEU A 164 3.24 -4.84 -9.37
C LEU A 164 1.93 -5.63 -9.35
N ARG A 165 1.21 -5.58 -8.22
CA ARG A 165 0.00 -6.40 -8.00
C ARG A 165 -1.17 -5.56 -7.52
N TYR A 166 -2.37 -5.92 -7.98
CA TYR A 166 -3.63 -5.47 -7.38
C TYR A 166 -4.10 -6.59 -6.45
N TRP A 167 -4.17 -6.30 -5.16
CA TRP A 167 -4.61 -7.23 -4.13
C TRP A 167 -5.99 -6.84 -3.65
N ASN A 168 -6.95 -7.77 -3.76
CA ASN A 168 -8.26 -7.61 -3.16
C ASN A 168 -8.22 -8.03 -1.69
N GLY A 169 -8.50 -7.08 -0.80
CA GLY A 169 -8.35 -7.23 0.63
C GLY A 169 -9.37 -8.17 1.25
N ASP A 170 -10.62 -8.05 0.82
CA ASP A 170 -11.73 -8.86 1.33
C ASP A 170 -11.59 -10.35 0.99
N ASN A 171 -11.08 -10.67 -0.21
CA ASN A 171 -10.90 -12.05 -0.67
C ASN A 171 -9.50 -12.61 -0.43
N LYS A 172 -8.54 -11.76 0.00
CA LYS A 172 -7.13 -12.12 0.15
C LYS A 172 -6.54 -12.75 -1.11
N SER A 173 -6.77 -12.11 -2.26
CA SER A 173 -6.37 -12.63 -3.55
C SER A 173 -5.75 -11.56 -4.45
N VAL A 174 -4.76 -11.95 -5.25
CA VAL A 174 -4.24 -11.09 -6.33
C VAL A 174 -5.17 -11.18 -7.53
N LEU A 175 -5.60 -10.03 -8.04
CA LEU A 175 -6.50 -9.96 -9.21
C LEU A 175 -5.75 -9.71 -10.52
N VAL A 176 -4.67 -8.94 -10.48
CA VAL A 176 -3.78 -8.75 -11.62
C VAL A 176 -2.34 -8.58 -11.15
N THR A 177 -1.41 -9.09 -11.96
CA THR A 177 0.04 -8.96 -11.77
C THR A 177 0.67 -8.40 -13.03
N ARG A 178 1.67 -7.52 -12.86
CA ARG A 178 2.45 -6.93 -13.94
C ARG A 178 3.94 -6.90 -13.57
N PRO A 179 4.88 -7.17 -14.49
CA PRO A 179 6.30 -7.03 -14.20
C PRO A 179 6.71 -5.56 -13.97
N LEU A 180 7.70 -5.36 -13.10
CA LEU A 180 8.32 -4.07 -12.80
C LEU A 180 9.83 -4.27 -12.59
N ALA A 181 10.67 -3.61 -13.37
CA ALA A 181 12.12 -3.61 -13.14
C ALA A 181 12.52 -2.41 -12.26
N ILE A 182 13.31 -2.67 -11.23
CA ILE A 182 13.96 -1.63 -10.43
C ILE A 182 15.41 -1.51 -10.88
N THR A 183 15.77 -0.36 -11.42
CA THR A 183 17.10 -0.11 -11.97
C THR A 183 18.02 0.52 -10.92
N PRO A 184 19.33 0.22 -10.94
CA PRO A 184 20.29 0.91 -10.10
C PRO A 184 20.34 2.41 -10.45
N LEU A 185 20.61 3.23 -9.45
CA LEU A 185 20.91 4.65 -9.62
C LEU A 185 22.33 4.92 -9.13
N GLU A 186 23.00 5.85 -9.77
CA GLU A 186 24.20 6.48 -9.22
C GLU A 186 23.80 7.35 -8.02
N ILE A 187 24.52 7.15 -6.91
CA ILE A 187 24.29 7.86 -5.65
C ILE A 187 25.64 8.38 -5.19
N SER A 188 25.73 9.70 -5.05
CA SER A 188 26.96 10.40 -4.68
C SER A 188 26.67 11.50 -3.67
N LEU A 189 27.69 11.86 -2.90
CA LEU A 189 27.72 13.01 -2.02
C LEU A 189 29.07 13.71 -2.21
N GLU A 190 29.06 14.96 -2.60
CA GLU A 190 30.27 15.78 -2.75
C GLU A 190 30.26 16.85 -1.68
N ALA A 191 31.27 16.82 -0.81
CA ALA A 191 31.43 17.73 0.31
C ALA A 191 32.93 18.01 0.51
N PRO A 192 33.30 19.09 1.22
CA PRO A 192 34.68 19.30 1.62
C PRO A 192 35.21 18.10 2.42
N PRO A 193 36.48 17.69 2.22
CA PRO A 193 37.06 16.53 2.92
C PRO A 193 37.19 16.75 4.44
N SER A 194 37.26 18.00 4.87
CA SER A 194 37.24 18.43 6.26
C SER A 194 36.44 19.72 6.41
N VAL A 195 35.76 19.88 7.52
CA VAL A 195 34.96 21.08 7.84
C VAL A 195 35.29 21.57 9.25
N GLU A 196 35.26 22.88 9.45
CA GLU A 196 35.46 23.47 10.78
C GLU A 196 34.23 23.25 11.67
N THR A 197 34.43 22.99 12.96
CA THR A 197 33.36 22.85 13.95
C THR A 197 32.39 24.03 13.94
N GLU A 198 31.10 23.74 14.13
CA GLU A 198 30.01 24.75 14.17
C GLU A 198 29.86 25.62 12.91
N THR A 199 30.53 25.30 11.80
CA THR A 199 30.38 26.02 10.53
C THR A 199 29.32 25.42 9.62
N ARG A 200 28.89 26.19 8.61
CA ARG A 200 28.02 25.71 7.53
C ARG A 200 28.88 25.25 6.35
N PHE A 201 28.49 24.14 5.75
CA PHE A 201 29.08 23.66 4.51
C PHE A 201 28.01 23.07 3.60
N ASP A 202 28.26 23.15 2.31
CA ASP A 202 27.37 22.62 1.29
C ASP A 202 27.76 21.19 0.92
N VAL A 203 26.74 20.40 0.59
CA VAL A 203 26.86 19.03 0.11
C VAL A 203 26.04 18.89 -1.15
N ASP A 204 26.71 18.66 -2.27
CA ASP A 204 26.05 18.26 -3.51
C ASP A 204 25.71 16.78 -3.43
N TRP A 205 24.55 16.39 -3.94
CA TRP A 205 24.04 15.03 -3.82
C TRP A 205 23.39 14.53 -5.11
N GLN A 206 23.65 13.28 -5.43
CA GLN A 206 22.91 12.53 -6.44
C GLN A 206 22.21 11.34 -5.79
N GLY A 207 20.97 11.08 -6.20
CA GLY A 207 20.22 9.94 -5.68
C GLY A 207 18.72 9.97 -6.01
N PRO A 208 17.91 9.11 -5.35
CA PRO A 208 16.49 8.98 -5.63
C PRO A 208 15.68 10.26 -5.43
N GLY A 209 16.06 11.09 -4.45
CA GLY A 209 15.43 12.38 -4.17
C GLY A 209 13.97 12.26 -3.74
N ALA A 210 13.62 11.18 -3.03
CA ALA A 210 12.26 10.97 -2.55
C ALA A 210 11.91 11.94 -1.41
N ARG A 211 10.62 12.12 -1.13
CA ARG A 211 10.11 13.16 -0.21
C ARG A 211 10.73 13.13 1.18
N TYR A 212 11.12 11.95 1.65
CA TYR A 212 11.65 11.76 2.99
C TYR A 212 13.16 11.47 3.02
N ASP A 213 13.82 11.59 1.87
CA ASP A 213 15.26 11.39 1.78
C ASP A 213 16.01 12.54 2.48
N ALA A 214 17.20 12.24 2.97
CA ALA A 214 18.01 13.19 3.73
C ALA A 214 19.50 12.94 3.57
N VAL A 215 20.28 14.01 3.61
CA VAL A 215 21.71 13.92 3.92
C VAL A 215 21.88 14.03 5.43
N GLN A 216 22.63 13.12 6.01
CA GLN A 216 22.82 13.00 7.45
C GLN A 216 24.30 13.09 7.82
N ILE A 217 24.60 13.72 8.94
CA ILE A 217 25.87 13.56 9.65
C ILE A 217 25.63 12.55 10.76
N TRP A 218 26.34 11.44 10.71
CA TRP A 218 26.31 10.36 11.68
C TRP A 218 27.59 10.34 12.48
N ASP A 219 27.45 10.30 13.80
CA ASP A 219 28.54 10.05 14.73
C ASP A 219 28.57 8.55 15.04
N PRO A 220 29.57 7.78 14.58
CA PRO A 220 29.68 6.36 14.90
C PRO A 220 30.08 6.10 16.36
N SER A 221 30.77 7.03 17.01
CA SER A 221 31.25 6.89 18.39
C SER A 221 30.15 7.17 19.43
N ALA A 222 29.13 7.94 19.04
CA ALA A 222 28.03 8.32 19.92
C ALA A 222 27.37 7.11 20.60
N ARG A 223 26.87 7.33 21.82
CA ARG A 223 26.14 6.32 22.61
C ARG A 223 26.94 5.03 22.83
N GLY A 224 28.25 5.16 23.03
CA GLY A 224 29.16 4.04 23.28
C GLY A 224 29.31 3.13 22.05
N GLY A 225 29.51 3.72 20.86
CA GLY A 225 29.71 2.98 19.61
C GLY A 225 28.43 2.49 18.93
N LYS A 226 27.24 2.79 19.46
CA LYS A 226 25.96 2.51 18.78
C LYS A 226 25.66 3.51 17.66
N GLY A 227 26.35 4.64 17.71
CA GLY A 227 26.22 5.78 16.83
C GLY A 227 24.88 6.51 16.90
N LYS A 228 24.84 7.68 16.26
CA LYS A 228 23.67 8.57 16.25
C LYS A 228 23.73 9.53 15.05
N VAL A 229 22.58 9.82 14.45
CA VAL A 229 22.44 10.99 13.56
C VAL A 229 22.53 12.25 14.43
N VAL A 230 23.59 13.04 14.24
CA VAL A 230 23.83 14.29 14.98
C VAL A 230 23.27 15.50 14.25
N HIS A 231 23.19 15.43 12.92
CA HIS A 231 22.54 16.42 12.09
C HIS A 231 21.92 15.77 10.85
N GLN A 232 20.84 16.35 10.31
CA GLN A 232 20.28 15.91 9.04
C GLN A 232 19.52 17.04 8.36
N LYS A 233 19.53 17.03 7.02
CA LYS A 233 18.72 17.91 6.18
C LYS A 233 17.98 17.06 5.16
N ARG A 234 16.67 17.28 5.03
CA ARG A 234 15.87 16.62 3.98
C ARG A 234 16.28 17.18 2.64
N VAL A 235 16.38 16.30 1.64
CA VAL A 235 16.66 16.68 0.24
C VAL A 235 15.38 17.15 -0.50
N TRP A 236 14.27 17.34 0.23
CA TRP A 236 12.98 17.84 -0.29
C TRP A 236 12.63 19.20 0.32
N SER A 237 12.34 20.17 -0.57
CA SER A 237 11.77 21.52 -0.35
C SER A 237 12.71 22.59 -0.93
N GLY A 238 12.65 22.84 -2.24
CA GLY A 238 13.36 23.95 -2.90
C GLY A 238 14.66 23.58 -3.64
N ASP A 239 15.38 22.56 -3.16
CA ASP A 239 16.74 22.23 -3.65
C ASP A 239 16.78 21.28 -4.87
N LYS A 240 15.65 20.96 -5.50
CA LYS A 240 15.64 20.11 -6.70
C LYS A 240 16.34 20.75 -7.90
N GLY A 241 16.43 22.07 -7.91
CA GLY A 241 17.13 22.81 -8.97
C GLY A 241 18.65 22.78 -8.83
N SER A 242 19.18 22.71 -7.60
CA SER A 242 20.62 22.73 -7.32
C SER A 242 21.21 21.38 -6.94
N GLN A 243 20.40 20.42 -6.44
CA GLN A 243 20.88 19.17 -5.87
C GLN A 243 21.94 19.36 -4.77
N THR A 244 21.80 20.44 -3.99
CA THR A 244 22.72 20.81 -2.91
C THR A 244 21.94 20.94 -1.60
N VAL A 245 22.54 20.54 -0.48
CA VAL A 245 22.01 20.86 0.86
C VAL A 245 23.09 21.47 1.73
N THR A 246 22.75 22.52 2.48
CA THR A 246 23.63 23.08 3.51
C THR A 246 23.42 22.37 4.84
N LEU A 247 24.51 21.86 5.42
CA LEU A 247 24.55 21.24 6.74
C LEU A 247 25.34 22.12 7.72
N ASN A 248 25.09 21.92 9.01
CA ASN A 248 25.93 22.48 10.07
C ASN A 248 26.88 21.39 10.59
N ALA A 249 28.17 21.69 10.64
CA ALA A 249 29.17 20.83 11.24
C ALA A 249 28.88 20.63 12.74
N PRO A 250 29.12 19.43 13.29
CA PRO A 250 29.04 19.17 14.72
C PRO A 250 29.93 20.11 15.54
N LYS A 251 29.56 20.29 16.82
CA LYS A 251 30.35 21.07 17.79
C LYS A 251 31.63 20.37 18.23
N ALA A 252 31.61 19.04 18.29
CA ALA A 252 32.79 18.27 18.65
C ALA A 252 33.61 17.98 17.38
N ALA A 253 34.91 18.21 17.45
CA ALA A 253 35.84 17.72 16.45
C ALA A 253 35.92 16.18 16.50
N GLY A 254 36.21 15.57 15.35
CA GLY A 254 36.38 14.13 15.23
C GLY A 254 35.93 13.57 13.88
N GLU A 255 35.87 12.25 13.82
CA GLU A 255 35.48 11.50 12.63
C GLU A 255 33.98 11.21 12.64
N TYR A 256 33.31 11.67 11.59
CA TYR A 256 31.90 11.48 11.33
C TYR A 256 31.70 10.76 9.99
N GLU A 257 30.47 10.39 9.73
CA GLU A 257 30.05 9.85 8.44
C GLU A 257 28.96 10.74 7.83
N LEU A 258 29.16 11.12 6.57
CA LEU A 258 28.13 11.73 5.75
C LEU A 258 27.35 10.63 5.03
N ARG A 259 26.03 10.66 5.13
CA ARG A 259 25.17 9.57 4.66
C ARG A 259 24.01 10.07 3.80
N TYR A 260 23.76 9.37 2.70
CA TYR A 260 22.51 9.53 1.94
C TYR A 260 21.49 8.53 2.49
N TYR A 261 20.43 9.03 3.09
CA TYR A 261 19.39 8.22 3.73
C TYR A 261 18.09 8.28 2.93
N ASN A 262 17.58 7.12 2.51
CA ASN A 262 16.26 7.01 1.91
C ASN A 262 15.19 6.83 2.99
N GLY A 263 14.31 7.82 3.10
CA GLY A 263 13.35 7.89 4.20
C GLY A 263 12.20 6.90 4.08
N ASP A 264 11.75 6.65 2.86
CA ASP A 264 10.65 5.72 2.58
C ASP A 264 11.03 4.26 2.89
N ASN A 265 12.26 3.86 2.56
CA ASN A 265 12.78 2.53 2.86
C ASN A 265 13.45 2.42 4.23
N LYS A 266 13.69 3.55 4.91
CA LYS A 266 14.41 3.66 6.18
C LYS A 266 15.81 3.04 6.14
N LYS A 267 16.56 3.36 5.08
CA LYS A 267 17.86 2.75 4.79
C LYS A 267 18.85 3.79 4.29
N VAL A 268 20.12 3.61 4.68
CA VAL A 268 21.24 4.37 4.13
C VAL A 268 21.63 3.74 2.79
N LEU A 269 21.78 4.58 1.76
CA LEU A 269 22.17 4.17 0.42
C LEU A 269 23.64 4.44 0.11
N LEU A 270 24.22 5.45 0.74
CA LEU A 270 25.62 5.81 0.61
C LEU A 270 26.15 6.29 1.97
N THR A 271 27.40 5.97 2.26
CA THR A 271 28.15 6.46 3.43
C THR A 271 29.54 6.86 2.97
N GLN A 272 30.02 8.01 3.43
CA GLN A 272 31.39 8.47 3.22
C GLN A 272 31.94 9.13 4.49
N PRO A 273 33.26 9.13 4.71
CA PRO A 273 33.87 9.79 5.86
C PRO A 273 33.71 11.32 5.79
N LEU A 274 33.65 11.97 6.95
CA LEU A 274 33.69 13.42 7.13
C LEU A 274 34.53 13.74 8.36
N SER A 275 35.64 14.45 8.19
CA SER A 275 36.44 14.94 9.31
C SER A 275 35.96 16.33 9.75
N VAL A 276 35.78 16.52 11.05
CA VAL A 276 35.37 17.81 11.65
C VAL A 276 36.50 18.30 12.56
N GLN A 277 36.98 19.52 12.35
CA GLN A 277 38.19 20.06 13.00
C GLN A 277 37.96 21.39 13.71
#